data_AF-A0A375FGT9-F1
#
_entry.id   AF-A0A375FGT9-F1
#
_cell.length_a   1.000
_cell.length_b   1.000
_cell.length_c   1.000
_cell.angle_alpha   90.00
_cell.angle_beta   90.00
_cell.angle_gamma   90.00
#
_symmetry.space_group_name_H-M   'P 1'
#
loop_
_entity.id
_entity.type
_entity.pdbx_description
1 polymer ?
#
loop_
_entity_poly.entity_id
_entity_poly.type
_entity_poly.pdbx_seq_one_letter_code
_entity_poly.pdbx_strand_id
1 'polypeptide(L)' 'MFYSDITYIWTDEGWLYLAVVLDLFNREVVDWSIKPCMTADLVTDALRLAWFRRRPAPR' A
#
# COMPACT_ATOMS: atom_id res chain seq x y z
N MET A 1 0.43 7.11 -12.64
CA MET A 1 0.91 8.01 -11.56
C MET A 1 0.38 7.38 -10.29
N PHE A 2 1.22 7.19 -9.28
CA PHE A 2 0.81 6.50 -8.06
C PHE A 2 0.41 7.47 -6.97
N TYR A 3 -0.59 7.08 -6.20
CA TYR A 3 -1.01 7.76 -4.97
C TYR A 3 -0.99 6.75 -3.82
N SER A 4 -0.54 7.16 -2.65
CA SER A 4 -0.52 6.32 -1.45
C SER A 4 -1.12 7.06 -0.28
N ASP A 5 -1.87 6.34 0.54
CA ASP A 5 -2.46 6.86 1.78
C ASP A 5 -2.27 5.84 2.92
N ILE A 6 -2.25 6.34 4.16
CA ILE A 6 -2.23 5.52 5.38
C ILE A 6 -3.49 5.86 6.17
N THR A 7 -4.31 4.84 6.40
CA THR A 7 -5.52 4.94 7.22
C THR A 7 -5.41 3.98 8.41
N TYR A 8 -6.00 4.36 9.54
CA TYR A 8 -6.09 3.53 10.73
C TYR A 8 -7.48 2.89 10.83
N ILE A 9 -7.53 1.62 11.24
CA ILE A 9 -8.76 0.83 11.35
C ILE A 9 -8.86 0.33 12.80
N TRP A 10 -10.01 0.58 13.43
CA TRP A 10 -10.30 0.04 14.75
C TRP A 10 -10.76 -1.42 14.62
N THR A 11 -10.16 -2.31 15.40
CA THR A 11 -10.55 -3.72 15.51
C THR A 11 -10.73 -4.11 16.98
N ASP A 12 -11.35 -5.25 17.24
CA ASP A 12 -11.52 -5.76 18.61
C ASP A 12 -10.18 -6.10 19.30
N GLU A 13 -9.11 -6.27 18.52
CA GLU A 13 -7.73 -6.50 18.99
C GLU A 13 -6.91 -5.21 19.12
N GLY A 14 -7.47 -4.05 18.73
CA GLY A 14 -6.83 -2.73 18.78
C GLY A 14 -6.76 -2.01 17.43
N TRP A 15 -5.92 -0.97 17.35
CA TRP A 15 -5.70 -0.20 16.11
C TRP A 15 -4.79 -0.96 15.14
N LEU A 16 -5.21 -1.03 13.88
CA LEU A 16 -4.36 -1.46 12.78
C LEU A 16 -4.09 -0.28 11.83
N TYR A 17 -2.87 -0.21 11.31
CA TYR A 17 -2.47 0.75 10.29
C TYR A 17 -2.45 0.06 8.93
N LEU A 18 -3.24 0.58 7.98
CA LEU A 18 -3.33 0.11 6.61
C LEU A 18 -2.67 1.14 5.69
N ALA A 19 -1.66 0.72 4.93
CA ALA A 19 -1.10 1.49 3.83
C ALA A 19 -1.61 0.93 2.49
N VAL A 20 -2.08 1.80 1.60
CA VAL A 20 -2.60 1.42 0.27
C VAL A 20 -1.88 2.21 -0.82
N VAL A 21 -1.57 1.55 -1.94
CA VAL A 21 -1.01 2.16 -3.15
C VAL A 21 -2.01 2.01 -4.29
N LEU A 22 -2.41 3.13 -4.89
CA LEU A 22 -3.37 3.24 -5.99
C LEU A 22 -2.67 3.67 -7.29
N ASP A 23 -3.02 3.07 -8.43
CA ASP A 23 -2.71 3.65 -9.74
C ASP A 23 -3.86 4.55 -10.17
N LEU A 24 -3.59 5.86 -10.24
CA LEU A 24 -4.59 6.86 -10.63
C LEU A 24 -5.00 6.73 -12.10
N PHE A 25 -4.21 6.08 -12.94
CA PHE A 25 -4.59 5.85 -14.36
C PHE A 25 -5.73 4.84 -14.48
N ASN A 26 -5.64 3.73 -13.76
CA ASN A 26 -6.64 2.65 -13.83
C ASN A 26 -7.66 2.70 -12.68
N ARG A 27 -7.42 3.55 -11.67
CA ARG A 27 -8.19 3.61 -10.40
C ARG A 27 -8.22 2.27 -9.66
N GLU A 28 -7.11 1.54 -9.75
CA GLU A 28 -6.96 0.21 -9.15
C GLU A 28 -6.00 0.26 -7.94
N VAL A 29 -6.30 -0.57 -6.93
CA VAL A 29 -5.37 -0.83 -5.83
C VAL A 29 -4.26 -1.72 -6.36
N VAL A 30 -3.06 -1.16 -6.44
CA VAL A 30 -1.87 -1.87 -6.92
C VAL A 30 -1.31 -2.75 -5.81
N ASP A 31 -1.32 -2.25 -4.58
CA ASP A 31 -0.85 -3.01 -3.42
C ASP A 31 -1.30 -2.42 -2.07
N TRP A 32 -1.14 -3.18 -0.99
CA TRP A 32 -1.45 -2.76 0.38
C TRP A 32 -0.67 -3.54 1.43
N SER A 33 -0.52 -2.96 2.62
CA SER A 33 0.11 -3.60 3.79
C SER A 33 -0.63 -3.20 5.07
N ILE A 34 -0.75 -4.12 6.03
CA ILE A 34 -1.40 -3.87 7.34
C ILE A 34 -0.45 -4.27 8.47
N LYS A 35 -0.27 -3.40 9.46
CA LYS A 35 0.49 -3.70 10.69
C LYS A 35 -0.16 -3.08 11.92
N PRO A 36 0.04 -3.66 13.12
CA PRO A 36 -0.45 -3.09 14.38
C PRO A 36 0.28 -1.80 14.81
N CYS A 37 1.43 -1.50 14.22
CA CYS A 37 2.20 -0.29 14.51
C CYS A 37 2.48 0.49 13.23
N MET A 38 2.44 1.82 13.30
CA MET A 38 2.81 2.72 12.20
C MET A 38 4.34 2.76 12.05
N THR A 39 4.90 1.84 11.27
CA THR A 39 6.34 1.78 10.98
C THR A 39 6.65 2.17 9.54
N ALA A 40 7.85 2.67 9.27
CA ALA A 40 8.31 2.96 7.92
C ALA A 40 8.25 1.72 6.99
N ASP A 41 8.40 0.53 7.58
CA ASP A 41 8.31 -0.74 6.85
C ASP A 41 6.91 -0.96 6.24
N LEU A 42 5.84 -0.46 6.89
CA LEU A 42 4.47 -0.59 6.37
C LEU A 42 4.35 0.00 4.96
N VAL A 43 4.89 1.20 4.78
CA VAL A 43 4.87 1.92 3.49
C VAL A 43 5.88 1.31 2.51
N THR A 44 7.04 0.90 3.02
CA THR A 44 8.11 0.31 2.20
C THR A 44 7.68 -1.04 1.61
N ASP A 45 6.94 -1.85 2.38
CA ASP A 45 6.40 -3.13 1.93
C ASP A 45 5.36 -2.93 0.81
N ALA A 46 4.42 -2.00 1.00
CA ALA A 46 3.40 -1.67 0.01
C ALA A 46 4.01 -1.10 -1.30
N LEU A 47 5.06 -0.28 -1.20
CA LEU A 47 5.76 0.27 -2.36
C LEU A 47 6.57 -0.78 -3.11
N ARG A 48 7.23 -1.70 -2.41
CA ARG A 48 8.05 -2.76 -3.05
C ARG A 48 7.21 -3.65 -3.94
N LEU A 49 6.08 -4.15 -3.43
CA LEU A 49 5.19 -5.03 -4.19
C LEU A 49 4.54 -4.28 -5.36
N ALA A 50 4.16 -3.01 -5.17
CA ALA A 50 3.65 -2.18 -6.26
C ALA A 50 4.69 -1.97 -7.39
N TRP A 51 5.97 -1.76 -7.04
CA TRP A 51 7.06 -1.64 -8.01
C TRP A 51 7.28 -2.95 -8.79
N PHE A 52 7.28 -4.10 -8.12
CA PHE A 52 7.43 -5.40 -8.78
C PHE A 52 6.26 -5.75 -9.71
N ARG A 53 5.03 -5.40 -9.32
CA ARG A 53 3.82 -5.64 -10.14
C ARG A 53 3.81 -4.79 -11.41
N ARG A 54 4.41 -3.60 -11.37
CA ARG A 54 4.39 -2.69 -12.51
C ARG A 54 5.40 -3.02 -13.61
N ARG A 55 6.05 -4.20 -13.64
CA ARG A 55 6.99 -4.60 -14.72
C ARG A 55 6.44 -4.14 -16.07
N PRO A 56 6.93 -3.03 -16.63
CA PRO A 56 6.47 -2.58 -17.93
C PRO A 56 6.95 -3.63 -18.92
N ALA A 57 6.11 -4.04 -19.87
CA ALA A 57 6.61 -4.80 -21.01
C ALA A 57 7.82 -4.03 -21.58
N PRO A 58 8.96 -4.70 -21.86
CA PRO A 58 10.10 -4.04 -22.47
C PRO A 58 9.61 -3.43 -23.79
N ARG A 59 9.89 -2.14 -23.97
CA ARG A 59 9.47 -1.36 -25.12
C ARG A 59 10.20 -1.79 -26.38
#